data_AF-A0AAW5PJ74-F1
#
_entry.id   AF-A0AAW5PJ74-F1
#
_cell.length_a   1.000
_cell.length_b   1.000
_cell.length_c   1.000
_cell.angle_alpha   90.00
_cell.angle_beta   90.00
_cell.angle_gamma   90.00
#
_symmetry.space_group_name_H-M   'P 1'
#
loop_
_entity.id
_entity.type
_entity.pdbx_description
1 polymer ?
#
loop_
_entity_poly.entity_id
_entity_poly.type
_entity_poly.pdbx_seq_one_letter_code
_entity_poly.pdbx_strand_id
1 'polypeptide(L)'
;MKMLLFLAAQYNGRNNGDLSATKSMVEGAGVCAASKSKELLAQLEEAGFIVQTRHGVKKQCHLYAITWAGIDTCPGKNLEIRPGPPRNDWRKTHLQHPSGVQTETQSQHPLGGHVTPLRGAKAA
;
A
#
# COMPACT_ATOMS: atom_id res chain seq x y z
N MET A 1 -1.10 -17.77 1.77
CA MET A 1 -2.52 -17.55 1.39
C MET A 1 -3.53 -17.58 2.54
N LYS A 2 -3.53 -18.58 3.45
CA LYS A 2 -4.62 -18.75 4.46
C LYS A 2 -4.92 -17.48 5.28
N MET A 3 -3.91 -16.75 5.73
CA MET A 3 -4.09 -15.49 6.49
C MET A 3 -4.81 -14.41 5.68
N LEU A 4 -4.55 -14.30 4.38
CA LEU A 4 -5.21 -13.32 3.52
C LEU A 4 -6.70 -13.64 3.39
N LEU A 5 -7.02 -14.91 3.12
CA LEU A 5 -8.41 -15.37 3.06
C LEU A 5 -9.13 -15.20 4.39
N PHE A 6 -8.42 -15.43 5.51
CA PHE A 6 -8.96 -15.23 6.85
C PHE A 6 -9.36 -13.78 7.13
N LEU A 7 -8.53 -12.80 6.72
CA LEU A 7 -8.88 -11.38 6.82
C LEU A 7 -10.00 -11.01 5.83
N ALA A 8 -9.90 -11.45 4.58
CA ALA A 8 -10.89 -11.16 3.55
C ALA A 8 -12.28 -11.72 3.89
N ALA A 9 -12.37 -12.87 4.56
CA ALA A 9 -13.63 -13.46 4.99
C ALA A 9 -14.35 -12.65 6.09
N GLN A 10 -13.64 -11.76 6.81
CA GLN A 10 -14.26 -10.85 7.78
C GLN A 10 -14.90 -9.62 7.11
N TYR A 11 -14.56 -9.35 5.85
CA TYR A 11 -15.07 -8.19 5.14
C TYR A 11 -16.53 -8.38 4.75
N ASN A 12 -17.39 -7.43 5.14
CA ASN A 12 -18.83 -7.47 4.94
C ASN A 12 -19.37 -6.34 4.04
N GLY A 13 -18.48 -5.63 3.33
CA GLY A 13 -18.85 -4.52 2.45
C GLY A 13 -18.83 -3.13 3.10
N ARG A 14 -18.63 -3.04 4.43
CA ARG A 14 -18.68 -1.77 5.17
C ARG A 14 -17.77 -1.72 6.41
N ASN A 15 -16.82 -2.64 6.53
CA ASN A 15 -15.88 -2.75 7.66
C ASN A 15 -14.42 -2.91 7.22
N ASN A 16 -14.07 -2.57 5.97
CA ASN A 16 -12.68 -2.66 5.52
C ASN A 16 -11.84 -1.61 6.25
N GLY A 17 -10.92 -2.07 7.09
CA GLY A 17 -10.21 -1.24 8.08
C GLY A 17 -10.52 -1.63 9.53
N ASP A 18 -11.49 -2.51 9.76
CA ASP A 18 -11.81 -3.18 11.03
C ASP A 18 -11.66 -4.70 10.91
N LEU A 19 -10.67 -5.16 10.15
CA LEU A 19 -10.32 -6.58 10.05
C LEU A 19 -9.22 -6.88 11.09
N SER A 20 -9.26 -8.05 11.73
CA SER A 20 -8.26 -8.38 12.76
C SER A 20 -7.81 -9.84 12.71
N ALA A 21 -6.61 -10.10 13.19
CA ALA A 21 -6.01 -11.44 13.22
C ALA A 21 -5.30 -11.66 14.56
N THR A 22 -6.08 -11.65 15.65
CA THR A 22 -5.53 -11.94 16.99
C THR A 22 -5.07 -13.39 17.11
N LYS A 23 -4.15 -13.69 18.03
CA LYS A 23 -3.63 -15.05 18.26
C LYS A 23 -4.74 -16.08 18.43
N SER A 24 -5.71 -15.79 19.30
CA SER A 24 -6.85 -16.69 19.55
C SER A 24 -7.72 -16.90 18.32
N MET A 25 -7.92 -15.86 17.50
CA MET A 25 -8.71 -15.96 16.26
C MET A 25 -8.04 -16.87 15.24
N VAL A 26 -6.73 -16.68 14.99
CA VAL A 26 -6.01 -17.42 13.95
C VAL A 26 -5.78 -18.89 14.35
N GLU A 27 -5.57 -19.16 15.64
CA GLU A 27 -5.45 -20.53 16.16
C GLU A 27 -6.81 -21.23 16.17
N GLY A 28 -7.86 -20.57 16.67
CA GLY A 28 -9.22 -21.12 16.68
C GLY A 28 -9.76 -21.42 15.29
N ALA A 29 -9.35 -20.65 14.28
CA ALA A 29 -9.71 -20.88 12.88
C ALA A 29 -8.74 -21.82 12.12
N GLY A 30 -7.71 -22.36 12.78
CA GLY A 30 -6.74 -23.29 12.14
C GLY A 30 -5.93 -22.66 10.99
N VAL A 31 -5.75 -21.35 11.00
CA VAL A 31 -5.05 -20.61 9.93
C VAL A 31 -3.55 -20.87 9.99
N CYS A 32 -2.97 -20.68 11.17
CA CYS A 32 -1.56 -20.92 11.50
C CYS A 32 -1.36 -20.94 13.02
N ALA A 33 -0.20 -21.39 13.48
CA ALA A 33 0.20 -21.21 14.88
C ALA A 33 0.38 -19.73 15.23
N ALA A 34 0.12 -19.33 16.48
CA ALA A 34 0.27 -17.93 16.90
C ALA A 34 1.70 -17.37 16.76
N SER A 35 2.72 -18.22 16.78
CA SER A 35 4.11 -17.79 16.57
C SER A 35 4.38 -17.27 15.16
N LYS A 36 3.62 -17.75 14.15
CA LYS A 36 3.78 -17.41 12.73
C LYS A 36 2.88 -16.27 12.27
N SER A 37 1.87 -15.89 13.05
CA SER A 37 0.86 -14.91 12.62
C SER A 37 1.45 -13.54 12.30
N LYS A 38 2.35 -13.04 13.17
CA LYS A 38 3.02 -11.74 12.98
C LYS A 38 3.85 -11.71 11.70
N GLU A 39 4.60 -12.77 11.43
CA GLU A 39 5.41 -12.91 10.23
C GLU A 39 4.56 -12.92 8.96
N LEU A 40 3.47 -13.70 8.96
CA LEU A 40 2.54 -13.76 7.83
C LEU A 40 1.83 -12.43 7.57
N LEU A 41 1.42 -11.71 8.61
CA LEU A 41 0.82 -10.38 8.48
C LEU A 41 1.82 -9.40 7.87
N ALA A 42 3.08 -9.39 8.34
CA ALA A 42 4.13 -8.56 7.78
C ALA A 42 4.41 -8.87 6.31
N GLN A 43 4.47 -10.16 5.93
CA GLN A 43 4.64 -10.56 4.52
C GLN A 43 3.48 -10.11 3.63
N LEU A 44 2.24 -10.16 4.12
CA LEU A 44 1.07 -9.70 3.36
C LEU A 44 1.03 -8.18 3.20
N GLU A 45 1.48 -7.45 4.22
CA GLU A 45 1.60 -5.98 4.18
C GLU A 45 2.71 -5.55 3.22
N GLU A 46 3.88 -6.19 3.29
CA GLU A 46 5.00 -5.97 2.36
C GLU A 46 4.60 -6.29 0.91
N ALA A 47 3.86 -7.37 0.70
CA ALA A 47 3.35 -7.72 -0.64
C ALA A 47 2.22 -6.80 -1.12
N GLY A 48 1.72 -5.89 -0.26
CA GLY A 48 0.69 -4.90 -0.58
C GLY A 48 -0.73 -5.46 -0.62
N PHE A 49 -0.99 -6.68 -0.13
CA PHE A 49 -2.34 -7.26 -0.11
C PHE A 49 -3.20 -6.73 1.04
N ILE A 50 -2.57 -6.36 2.15
CA ILE A 50 -3.21 -5.70 3.28
C ILE A 50 -2.46 -4.43 3.67
N VAL A 51 -3.10 -3.59 4.46
CA VAL A 51 -2.45 -2.47 5.14
C VAL A 51 -2.93 -2.42 6.58
N GLN A 52 -2.04 -2.17 7.53
CA GLN A 52 -2.44 -1.92 8.91
C GLN A 52 -3.15 -0.55 9.01
N THR A 53 -4.42 -0.56 9.39
CA THR A 53 -5.23 0.66 9.54
C THR A 53 -5.18 1.23 10.96
N ARG A 54 -4.75 0.43 11.94
CA ARG A 54 -4.51 0.89 13.32
C ARG A 54 -3.49 0.03 14.03
N HIS A 55 -2.57 0.67 14.76
CA HIS A 55 -1.66 0.00 15.67
C HIS A 55 -2.37 -0.50 16.93
N GLY A 56 -2.12 -1.76 17.29
CA GLY A 56 -2.60 -2.34 18.54
C GLY A 56 -1.69 -1.95 19.71
N VAL A 57 -2.29 -1.67 20.87
CA VAL A 57 -1.58 -1.49 22.15
C VAL A 57 -2.02 -2.57 23.15
N LYS A 58 -1.56 -2.50 24.41
CA LYS A 58 -2.01 -3.43 25.45
C LYS A 58 -3.55 -3.45 25.53
N LYS A 59 -4.15 -4.63 25.39
CA LYS A 59 -5.61 -4.87 25.33
C LYS A 59 -6.33 -4.32 24.09
N GLN A 60 -5.61 -3.96 23.03
CA GLN A 60 -6.19 -3.50 21.78
C GLN A 60 -5.47 -4.15 20.59
N CYS A 61 -6.22 -4.82 19.70
CA CYS A 61 -5.63 -5.49 18.55
C CYS A 61 -5.26 -4.51 17.43
N HIS A 62 -4.30 -4.92 16.60
CA HIS A 62 -4.09 -4.29 15.30
C HIS A 62 -5.34 -4.48 14.43
N LEU A 63 -5.63 -3.45 13.62
CA LEU A 63 -6.65 -3.53 12.58
C LEU A 63 -6.00 -3.43 11.22
N TYR A 64 -6.63 -4.08 10.24
CA TYR A 64 -6.15 -4.19 8.87
C TYR A 64 -7.27 -3.89 7.88
N ALA A 65 -6.88 -3.55 6.66
CA ALA A 65 -7.75 -3.50 5.48
C ALA A 65 -7.14 -4.32 4.35
N ILE A 66 -7.99 -4.93 3.51
CA ILE A 66 -7.58 -5.46 2.20
C ILE A 66 -7.44 -4.29 1.21
N THR A 67 -6.41 -4.32 0.37
CA THR A 67 -6.05 -3.14 -0.45
C THR A 67 -6.80 -3.05 -1.78
N TRP A 68 -7.48 -4.12 -2.23
CA TRP A 68 -8.32 -4.11 -3.43
C TRP A 68 -9.76 -3.62 -3.19
N ALA A 69 -10.12 -3.31 -1.94
CA ALA A 69 -11.37 -2.62 -1.59
C ALA A 69 -11.05 -1.28 -0.93
N GLY A 70 -12.00 -0.33 -0.98
CA GLY A 70 -11.86 0.96 -0.30
C GLY A 70 -11.82 0.79 1.21
N ILE A 71 -11.11 1.68 1.92
CA ILE A 71 -11.12 1.71 3.38
C ILE A 71 -12.40 2.43 3.83
N ASP A 72 -13.17 1.77 4.69
CA ASP A 72 -14.42 2.27 5.24
C ASP A 72 -14.19 3.17 6.46
N THR A 73 -15.18 3.99 6.81
CA THR A 73 -15.10 4.91 7.94
C THR A 73 -14.92 4.25 9.30
N CYS A 74 -15.37 3.00 9.46
CA CYS A 74 -15.28 2.19 10.69
C CYS A 74 -15.49 2.99 12.00
N PRO A 75 -16.71 3.49 12.29
CA PRO A 75 -16.98 4.35 13.45
C PRO A 75 -16.51 3.73 14.78
N GLY A 76 -15.88 4.54 15.63
CA GLY A 76 -15.40 4.11 16.95
C GLY A 76 -14.12 3.24 16.92
N LYS A 77 -13.55 2.96 15.74
CA LYS A 77 -12.31 2.16 15.63
C LYS A 77 -11.04 2.98 15.73
N ASN A 78 -11.13 4.30 15.51
CA ASN A 78 -10.00 5.24 15.55
C ASN A 78 -8.89 4.81 14.58
N LEU A 79 -9.23 4.70 13.29
CA LEU A 79 -8.27 4.34 12.25
C LEU A 79 -7.21 5.44 12.11
N GLU A 80 -5.96 5.03 11.93
CA GLU A 80 -4.81 5.90 11.63
C GLU A 80 -4.75 6.26 10.14
N ILE A 81 -5.35 5.43 9.29
CA ILE A 81 -5.51 5.66 7.86
C ILE A 81 -6.93 6.16 7.59
N ARG A 82 -7.04 7.25 6.83
CA ARG A 82 -8.34 7.81 6.44
C ARG A 82 -9.10 6.87 5.49
N PRO A 83 -10.44 6.79 5.60
CA PRO A 83 -11.27 6.12 4.61
C PRO A 83 -11.08 6.72 3.21
N GLY A 84 -11.24 5.90 2.18
CA GLY A 84 -10.94 6.27 0.81
C GLY A 84 -11.05 5.12 -0.19
N PRO A 85 -10.76 5.39 -1.48
CA PRO A 85 -10.85 4.38 -2.54
C PRO A 85 -9.83 3.24 -2.35
N PRO A 86 -9.98 2.13 -3.09
CA PRO A 86 -9.02 1.03 -3.05
C PRO A 86 -7.58 1.50 -3.29
N ARG A 87 -6.66 1.05 -2.43
CA ARG A 87 -5.24 1.43 -2.51
C ARG A 87 -4.49 0.68 -3.62
N ASN A 88 -4.91 -0.56 -3.89
CA ASN A 88 -4.29 -1.46 -4.85
C ASN A 88 -2.76 -1.60 -4.68
N ASP A 89 -2.27 -1.59 -3.44
CA ASP A 89 -0.83 -1.62 -3.15
C ASP A 89 -0.13 -2.88 -3.71
N TRP A 90 -0.86 -3.99 -3.84
CA TRP A 90 -0.41 -5.22 -4.51
C TRP A 90 -0.07 -5.07 -6.00
N ARG A 91 -0.43 -3.95 -6.64
CA ARG A 91 0.01 -3.65 -8.01
C ARG A 91 1.40 -3.03 -8.06
N LYS A 92 1.95 -2.62 -6.91
CA LYS A 92 3.30 -2.04 -6.79
C LYS A 92 4.38 -3.10 -6.66
N THR A 93 4.00 -4.35 -6.38
CA THR A 93 4.91 -5.51 -6.36
C THR A 93 5.35 -5.85 -7.79
N HIS A 94 6.41 -5.14 -8.21
CA HIS A 94 7.31 -5.43 -9.31
C HIS A 94 6.84 -5.26 -10.78
N LEU A 95 7.22 -4.11 -11.35
CA LEU A 95 8.10 -4.17 -12.53
C LEU A 95 9.44 -4.79 -12.06
N GLN A 96 9.56 -6.12 -12.06
CA GLN A 96 10.88 -6.74 -12.19
C GLN A 96 11.32 -6.39 -13.61
N HIS A 97 12.11 -5.33 -13.82
CA HIS A 97 12.91 -5.29 -15.04
C HIS A 97 13.85 -6.51 -14.94
N PRO A 98 13.84 -7.45 -15.89
CA PRO A 98 14.85 -8.50 -15.89
C PRO A 98 16.21 -7.80 -15.91
N SER A 99 17.03 -8.05 -14.88
CA SER A 99 18.41 -7.59 -14.81
C SER A 99 19.11 -7.93 -16.11
N GLY A 100 19.32 -6.95 -16.99
CA GLY A 100 20.03 -7.18 -18.25
C GLY A 100 19.82 -6.22 -19.40
N VAL A 101 18.88 -5.27 -19.36
CA VAL A 101 18.77 -4.26 -20.44
C VAL A 101 18.93 -2.86 -19.86
N GLN A 102 20.13 -2.29 -20.06
CA GLN A 102 20.31 -0.85 -19.96
C GLN A 102 19.43 -0.21 -21.04
N THR A 103 18.34 0.43 -20.62
CA THR A 103 17.63 1.32 -21.54
C THR A 103 18.37 2.64 -21.47
N GLU A 104 19.37 2.80 -22.33
CA GLU A 104 19.91 4.11 -22.63
C GLU A 104 18.73 5.00 -23.05
N THR A 105 18.35 5.94 -22.17
CA THR A 105 17.46 7.03 -22.57
C THR A 105 18.30 7.96 -23.44
N GLN A 106 18.43 7.61 -24.71
CA GLN A 106 18.99 8.48 -25.72
C GLN A 106 17.95 9.56 -26.01
N SER A 107 18.07 10.69 -25.29
CA SER A 107 17.29 11.89 -25.58
C SER A 107 17.80 12.49 -26.88
N GLN A 108 17.16 12.15 -27.99
CA GLN A 108 17.34 12.84 -29.27
C GLN A 108 16.46 14.08 -29.27
N HIS A 109 17.08 15.24 -29.09
CA HIS A 109 16.57 16.52 -29.56
C HIS A 109 17.59 17.06 -30.58
N PRO A 110 17.21 17.25 -31.86
CA PRO A 110 18.09 17.93 -32.79
C PRO A 110 18.17 19.43 -32.47
N LEU A 111 19.40 19.90 -32.47
CA LEU A 111 19.84 21.30 -32.45
C LEU A 111 19.09 22.18 -33.47
N GLY A 112 18.80 23.41 -33.04
CA GLY A 112 18.48 24.53 -33.92
C GLY A 112 18.74 25.84 -33.19
N GLY A 113 20.00 26.22 -33.04
CA GLY A 113 20.39 27.49 -32.43
C GLY A 113 20.28 28.67 -33.39
N HIS A 114 20.06 29.86 -32.84
CA HIS A 114 20.76 31.06 -33.30
C HIS A 114 20.77 32.12 -32.19
N VAL A 115 21.97 32.57 -31.84
CA VAL A 115 22.24 33.68 -30.91
C VAL A 115 22.37 34.95 -31.75
N THR A 116 21.76 36.07 -31.36
CA THR A 116 22.35 37.40 -31.65
C THR A 116 21.88 38.42 -30.59
N PRO A 117 22.81 39.20 -30.00
CA PRO A 117 22.49 40.23 -29.02
C PRO A 117 22.31 41.60 -29.69
N LEU A 118 21.35 42.40 -29.23
CA LEU A 118 21.27 43.82 -29.61
C LEU A 118 21.15 44.72 -28.37
N ARG A 119 22.26 45.40 -28.13
CA ARG A 119 22.44 46.61 -27.31
C ARG A 119 21.63 47.76 -27.92
N GLY A 120 20.96 48.55 -27.09
CA GLY A 120 20.38 49.84 -27.49
C GLY A 120 19.97 50.66 -26.27
N ALA A 121 20.47 51.89 -26.17
CA ALA A 121 20.31 52.80 -25.05
C ALA A 121 19.25 53.89 -25.30
N LYS A 122 18.80 54.48 -24.19
CA LYS A 122 18.31 55.86 -23.93
C LYS A 122 16.86 56.30 -24.23
N ALA A 123 16.33 56.92 -23.15
CA ALA A 123 15.63 58.21 -23.02
C ALA A 123 14.13 58.34 -23.35
N ALA A 124 13.34 58.72 -22.34
CA ALA A 124 12.72 60.05 -22.20
C ALA A 124 12.46 60.34 -20.72
#